data_AF-A0A6L2PV72-F1
#
_entry.id   AF-A0A6L2PV72-F1
#
_cell.length_a   1.000
_cell.length_b   1.000
_cell.length_c   1.000
_cell.angle_alpha   90.00
_cell.angle_beta   90.00
_cell.angle_gamma   90.00
#
_symmetry.space_group_name_H-M   'P 1'
#
loop_
_entity.id
_entity.type
_entity.pdbx_description
1 polymer ?
#
loop_
_entity_poly.entity_id
_entity_poly.type
_entity_poly.pdbx_seq_one_letter_code
_entity_poly.pdbx_strand_id
1 'polypeptide(L)'
;MKYMNFRMSESGPPSRPMKYPYTFSAKIAQFPLKYYIKNQWIWRYYCIAVFVCAPVFYSIGKLSKSPENKAKWAEMRKREAAEHHH
;
A
#
# COMPACT_ATOMS: atom_id res chain seq x y z
N MET A 1 30.92 -1.60 -39.21
CA MET A 1 31.01 -0.41 -38.33
C MET A 1 29.79 -0.39 -37.40
N LYS A 2 30.03 -0.16 -36.09
CA LYS A 2 29.08 0.09 -34.98
C LYS A 2 28.36 -1.14 -34.39
N TYR A 3 29.06 -1.85 -33.50
CA TYR A 3 28.40 -2.51 -32.38
C TYR A 3 27.99 -1.44 -31.37
N MET A 4 26.70 -1.46 -31.02
CA MET A 4 26.02 -0.51 -30.17
C MET A 4 26.39 -0.78 -28.70
N ASN A 5 27.21 0.09 -28.11
CA ASN A 5 27.52 0.07 -26.69
C ASN A 5 26.25 0.39 -25.89
N PHE A 6 25.63 -0.66 -25.33
CA PHE A 6 24.57 -0.56 -24.35
C PHE A 6 25.16 0.01 -23.05
N ARG A 7 24.71 1.21 -22.66
CA ARG A 7 25.19 1.93 -21.47
C ARG A 7 24.89 1.10 -20.21
N MET A 8 25.94 0.58 -19.58
CA MET A 8 25.93 0.12 -18.19
C MET A 8 25.58 1.32 -17.30
N SER A 9 24.55 1.20 -16.45
CA SER A 9 24.13 2.25 -15.52
C SER A 9 25.24 2.60 -14.52
N GLU A 10 25.48 3.89 -14.28
CA GLU A 10 26.61 4.51 -13.55
C GLU A 10 26.79 4.14 -12.07
N SER A 11 26.00 3.23 -11.49
CA SER A 11 26.21 2.75 -10.12
C SER A 11 26.94 1.40 -10.15
N GLY A 12 28.28 1.46 -10.11
CA GLY A 12 29.11 0.28 -9.92
C GLY A 12 28.75 -0.49 -8.63
N PRO A 13 29.15 -1.77 -8.53
CA PRO A 13 28.88 -2.56 -7.33
C PRO A 13 29.44 -1.84 -6.08
N PRO A 14 28.75 -1.92 -4.93
CA PRO A 14 29.19 -1.26 -3.72
C PRO A 14 30.65 -1.65 -3.42
N SER A 15 31.53 -0.64 -3.27
CA SER A 15 32.97 -0.83 -3.12
C SER A 15 33.35 -1.72 -1.93
N ARG A 16 32.44 -1.87 -0.96
CA ARG A 16 32.55 -2.79 0.16
C ARG A 16 31.29 -3.66 0.26
N PRO A 17 31.36 -4.94 -0.14
CA PRO A 17 30.26 -5.87 0.09
C PRO A 17 30.07 -6.09 1.59
N MET A 18 28.82 -6.25 2.00
CA MET A 18 28.46 -6.51 3.39
C MET A 18 28.84 -7.94 3.79
N LYS A 19 29.36 -8.11 5.01
CA LYS A 19 29.90 -9.40 5.50
C LYS A 19 28.86 -10.53 5.59
N TYR A 20 27.60 -10.20 5.91
CA TYR A 20 26.53 -11.18 6.10
C TYR A 20 25.31 -10.86 5.21
N PRO A 21 25.38 -11.15 3.89
CA PRO A 21 24.37 -10.78 2.90
C PRO A 21 23.11 -11.67 2.90
N TYR A 22 22.94 -12.53 3.91
CA TYR A 22 21.84 -13.49 3.99
C TYR A 22 20.80 -13.12 5.05
N THR A 23 21.07 -12.12 5.89
CA THR A 23 20.08 -11.62 6.85
C THR A 23 19.01 -10.81 6.13
N PHE A 24 17.82 -10.74 6.71
CA PHE A 24 16.70 -10.01 6.09
C PHE A 24 17.01 -8.51 5.94
N SER A 25 17.62 -7.90 6.96
CA SER A 25 18.07 -6.51 6.91
C SER A 25 19.13 -6.29 5.84
N ALA A 26 20.04 -7.25 5.64
CA ALA A 26 21.04 -7.18 4.60
C ALA A 26 20.43 -7.15 3.19
N LYS A 27 19.41 -7.99 2.94
CA LYS A 27 18.70 -8.02 1.66
C LYS A 27 17.97 -6.71 1.37
N ILE A 28 17.39 -6.07 2.38
CA ILE A 28 16.74 -4.75 2.24
C ILE A 28 17.78 -3.68 1.89
N ALA A 29 18.92 -3.65 2.58
CA ALA A 29 19.97 -2.65 2.35
C ALA A 29 20.59 -2.75 0.95
N GLN A 30 20.66 -3.96 0.39
CA GLN A 30 21.18 -4.22 -0.96
C GLN A 30 20.12 -4.03 -2.05
N PHE A 31 18.83 -4.06 -1.70
CA PHE A 31 17.77 -3.88 -2.68
C PHE A 31 17.74 -2.43 -3.17
N PRO A 32 17.70 -2.17 -4.50
CA PRO A 32 17.75 -0.83 -5.04
C PRO A 32 16.38 -0.12 -4.93
N LEU A 33 15.91 0.10 -3.70
CA LEU A 33 14.61 0.74 -3.39
C LEU A 33 14.42 2.06 -4.13
N LYS A 34 15.47 2.90 -4.15
CA LYS A 34 15.45 4.21 -4.83
C LYS A 34 15.17 4.08 -6.33
N TYR A 35 15.66 3.02 -6.98
CA TYR A 35 15.44 2.80 -8.40
C TYR A 35 13.98 2.42 -8.68
N TYR A 36 13.43 1.49 -7.92
CA TYR A 36 12.04 1.06 -8.08
C TYR A 36 11.05 2.19 -7.78
N ILE A 37 11.27 2.97 -6.73
CA ILE A 37 10.38 4.09 -6.38
C ILE A 37 10.38 5.18 -7.46
N LYS A 38 11.55 5.50 -8.04
CA LYS A 38 11.66 6.55 -9.07
C LYS A 38 11.15 6.11 -10.45
N ASN A 39 11.42 4.86 -10.83
CA ASN A 39 11.16 4.36 -12.17
C ASN A 39 9.76 3.74 -12.33
N GLN A 40 9.14 3.26 -11.25
CA GLN A 40 7.79 2.73 -11.35
C GLN A 40 6.76 3.84 -11.26
N TRP A 41 5.94 3.93 -12.31
CA TRP A 41 4.78 4.82 -12.39
C TRP A 41 3.76 4.57 -11.27
N ILE A 42 3.66 3.32 -10.80
CA ILE A 42 2.65 2.89 -9.83
C ILE A 42 2.66 3.73 -8.55
N TRP A 43 3.84 4.07 -8.01
CA TRP A 43 3.93 4.84 -6.76
C TRP A 43 3.38 6.26 -6.91
N ARG A 44 3.51 6.86 -8.10
CA ARG A 44 2.97 8.19 -8.39
C ARG A 44 1.44 8.16 -8.40
N TYR A 45 0.87 7.24 -9.17
CA TYR A 45 -0.58 7.15 -9.31
C TYR A 45 -1.27 6.53 -8.09
N TYR A 46 -0.60 5.63 -7.37
CA TYR A 46 -1.14 5.03 -6.16
C TYR A 46 -1.33 6.07 -5.05
N CYS A 47 -0.33 6.92 -4.81
CA CYS A 47 -0.46 8.01 -3.84
C CYS A 47 -1.59 8.98 -4.22
N ILE A 48 -1.70 9.34 -5.51
CA ILE A 48 -2.79 10.20 -6.01
C ILE A 48 -4.14 9.51 -5.84
N ALA A 49 -4.26 8.24 -6.21
CA ALA A 49 -5.50 7.47 -6.09
C ALA A 49 -5.95 7.35 -4.64
N VAL A 50 -5.04 7.04 -3.71
CA VAL A 50 -5.35 7.00 -2.27
C VAL A 50 -5.83 8.36 -1.78
N PHE A 51 -5.17 9.44 -2.19
CA PHE A 51 -5.54 10.79 -1.79
C PHE A 51 -6.94 11.20 -2.31
N VAL A 52 -7.25 10.87 -3.56
CA VAL A 52 -8.56 11.15 -4.17
C VAL A 52 -9.66 10.25 -3.58
N CYS A 53 -9.35 9.00 -3.29
CA CYS A 53 -10.29 8.06 -2.69
C CYS A 53 -10.54 8.33 -1.20
N ALA A 54 -9.58 8.90 -0.47
CA ALA A 54 -9.72 9.19 0.96
C ALA A 54 -10.99 9.98 1.33
N PRO A 55 -11.34 11.12 0.67
CA PRO A 55 -12.58 11.84 0.96
C PRO A 55 -13.83 11.03 0.59
N VAL A 56 -13.78 10.23 -0.48
CA VAL A 56 -14.89 9.36 -0.89
C VAL A 56 -15.18 8.34 0.20
N PHE A 57 -14.17 7.60 0.67
CA PHE A 57 -14.34 6.63 1.75
C PHE A 57 -14.71 7.28 3.08
N TYR A 58 -14.20 8.48 3.37
CA TYR A 58 -14.59 9.25 4.55
C TYR A 58 -16.09 9.60 4.53
N SER A 59 -16.61 10.05 3.39
CA SER A 59 -18.03 10.38 3.23
C SER A 59 -18.93 9.17 3.41
N ILE A 60 -18.57 8.03 2.82
CA ILE A 60 -19.26 6.74 2.98
C ILE A 60 -19.25 6.33 4.46
N GLY A 61 -18.09 6.41 5.12
CA GLY A 61 -17.95 6.08 6.54
C GLY A 61 -18.80 6.96 7.45
N LYS A 62 -18.98 8.25 7.12
CA LYS A 62 -19.87 9.16 7.85
C LYS A 62 -21.34 8.78 7.65
N LEU A 63 -21.74 8.42 6.43
CA LEU A 63 -23.10 7.97 6.14
C LEU A 63 -23.44 6.66 6.86
N SER A 64 -22.53 5.68 6.84
CA SER A 64 -22.74 4.40 7.53
C SER A 64 -22.87 4.56 9.05
N LYS A 65 -22.20 5.57 9.63
CA LYS A 65 -22.22 5.87 11.07
C LYS A 65 -23.30 6.87 11.48
N SER A 66 -24.22 7.24 10.58
CA SER A 66 -25.34 8.13 10.90
C SER A 66 -26.16 7.56 12.08
N PRO A 67 -26.73 8.42 12.94
CA PRO A 67 -27.48 7.97 14.11
C PRO A 67 -28.70 7.13 13.72
N GLU A 68 -29.34 7.44 12.58
CA GLU A 68 -30.44 6.66 12.02
C GLU A 68 -30.02 5.25 11.61
N ASN A 69 -28.84 5.10 10.97
CA ASN A 69 -28.33 3.80 10.58
C ASN A 69 -27.96 2.97 11.81
N LYS A 70 -27.38 3.58 12.85
CA LYS A 70 -27.10 2.91 14.12
C LYS A 70 -28.37 2.46 14.83
N ALA A 71 -29.43 3.27 14.82
CA ALA A 71 -30.71 2.91 15.42
C ALA A 71 -31.35 1.71 14.70
N LYS A 72 -31.40 1.74 13.36
CA LYS A 72 -31.87 0.62 12.54
C LYS A 72 -31.05 -0.65 12.78
N TRP A 73 -29.73 -0.52 12.86
CA TRP A 73 -28.85 -1.66 13.14
C TRP A 73 -29.09 -2.24 14.54
N ALA A 74 -29.29 -1.38 15.55
CA ALA A 74 -29.60 -1.81 16.91
C ALA A 74 -30.97 -2.50 16.99
N GLU A 75 -31.97 -2.02 16.25
CA GLU A 75 -33.29 -2.66 16.15
C GLU A 75 -33.21 -4.02 15.47
N MET A 76 -32.47 -4.15 14.36
CA MET A 76 -32.23 -5.46 13.73
C MET A 76 -31.55 -6.42 14.68
N ARG A 77 -30.52 -5.98 15.42
CA ARG A 77 -29.81 -6.81 16.41
C ARG A 77 -30.70 -7.22 17.58
N LYS A 78 -31.61 -6.36 18.02
CA LYS A 78 -32.62 -6.69 19.04
C LYS A 78 -33.62 -7.72 18.53
N ARG A 79 -34.07 -7.58 17.27
CA ARG A 79 -34.97 -8.56 16.63
C ARG A 79 -34.29 -9.91 16.46
N GLU A 80 -33.06 -9.94 15.93
CA GLU A 80 -32.24 -11.16 15.82
C GLU A 80 -32.04 -11.81 17.19
N ALA A 81 -31.70 -11.04 18.23
CA ALA A 81 -31.56 -11.59 19.57
C ALA A 81 -32.89 -12.13 20.11
N ALA A 82 -34.03 -11.50 19.84
CA ALA A 82 -35.33 -12.05 20.23
C ALA A 82 -35.66 -13.36 19.47
N GLU A 83 -35.33 -13.45 18.19
CA GLU A 83 -35.55 -14.64 17.35
C GLU A 83 -34.61 -15.81 17.72
N HIS A 84 -33.38 -15.53 18.13
CA HIS A 84 -32.39 -16.54 18.54
C HIS A 84 -32.55 -17.04 19.98
N HIS A 85 -33.44 -16.44 20.78
CA HIS A 85 -33.75 -16.86 22.14
C HIS A 85 -35.03 -17.69 22.26
N HIS A 86 -35.55 -18.20 21.13
CA HIS A 86 -36.64 -19.19 21.04
C HIS A 86 -36.12 -20.61 20.76
#